data_AF-A0A6A6NV25-F1
#
_entry.id   AF-A0A6A6NV25-F1
#
_cell.length_a   1.000
_cell.length_b   1.000
_cell.length_c   1.000
_cell.angle_alpha   90.00
_cell.angle_beta   90.00
_cell.angle_gamma   90.00
#
_symmetry.space_group_name_H-M   'P 1'
#
loop_
_entity.id
_entity.type
_entity.pdbx_description
1 polymer ?
#
loop_
_entity_poly.entity_id
_entity_poly.type
_entity_poly.pdbx_seq_one_letter_code
_entity_poly.pdbx_strand_id
1 'polypeptide(L)'
;MPAQQSPEFKQAALDVKKLKAKPTNDELLELYALYKHGTDEESIDDAKAPSMFDFKEKAKRRAWQDTVDSGMSPADAQKKYVALVEELKNKHGVEA
;
A
#
# COMPACT_ATOMS: atom_id res chain seq x y z
N MET A 1 6.84 -18.09 3.91
CA MET A 1 5.42 -18.31 3.52
C MET A 1 4.82 -16.92 3.41
N PRO A 2 4.19 -16.54 2.28
CA PRO A 2 3.61 -15.21 2.14
C PRO A 2 2.65 -14.96 3.31
N ALA A 3 2.64 -13.74 3.84
CA ALA A 3 1.79 -13.41 4.97
C ALA A 3 0.33 -13.71 4.64
N GLN A 4 -0.39 -14.33 5.58
CA GLN A 4 -1.80 -14.64 5.40
C GLN A 4 -2.57 -13.33 5.18
N GLN A 5 -3.05 -13.11 3.95
CA GLN A 5 -3.84 -11.93 3.61
C GLN A 5 -5.25 -12.03 4.21
N SER A 6 -5.59 -11.10 5.09
CA SER A 6 -6.95 -10.99 5.64
C SER A 6 -8.00 -10.75 4.54
N PRO A 7 -9.23 -11.26 4.70
CA PRO A 7 -10.31 -11.03 3.74
C PRO A 7 -10.62 -9.53 3.58
N GLU A 8 -10.55 -8.76 4.68
CA GLU A 8 -10.72 -7.31 4.68
C GLU A 8 -9.68 -6.60 3.81
N PHE A 9 -8.43 -7.05 3.86
CA PHE A 9 -7.35 -6.51 3.04
C PHE A 9 -7.58 -6.80 1.55
N LYS A 10 -8.02 -8.01 1.20
CA LYS A 10 -8.37 -8.36 -0.18
C LYS A 10 -9.55 -7.53 -0.68
N GLN A 11 -10.56 -7.33 0.16
CA GLN A 11 -11.71 -6.47 -0.13
C GLN A 11 -11.24 -5.02 -0.36
N ALA A 12 -10.43 -4.48 0.54
CA ALA A 12 -9.86 -3.14 0.43
C ALA A 12 -9.03 -2.97 -0.86
N ALA A 13 -8.26 -3.98 -1.26
CA ALA A 13 -7.48 -3.94 -2.51
C ALA A 13 -8.35 -3.99 -3.78
N LEU A 14 -9.58 -4.50 -3.68
CA LEU A 14 -10.58 -4.42 -4.73
C LEU A 14 -11.29 -3.07 -4.72
N ASP A 15 -11.71 -2.60 -3.54
CA ASP A 15 -12.37 -1.31 -3.35
C ASP A 15 -11.49 -0.16 -3.84
N VAL A 16 -10.19 -0.16 -3.53
CA VAL A 16 -9.26 0.89 -3.98
C VAL A 16 -9.16 0.96 -5.52
N LYS A 17 -9.33 -0.19 -6.20
CA LYS A 17 -9.37 -0.26 -7.66
C LYS A 17 -10.72 0.17 -8.23
N LYS A 18 -11.78 0.16 -7.41
CA LYS A 18 -13.14 0.59 -7.74
C LYS A 18 -13.43 2.03 -7.29
N LEU A 19 -12.42 2.79 -6.85
CA LEU A 19 -12.59 4.19 -6.51
C LEU A 19 -12.97 4.97 -7.77
N LYS A 20 -14.03 5.78 -7.66
CA LYS A 20 -14.54 6.62 -8.74
C LYS A 20 -13.57 7.74 -9.10
N ALA A 21 -12.98 8.34 -8.07
CA ALA A 21 -11.93 9.33 -8.23
C ALA A 21 -10.56 8.69 -8.04
N LYS A 22 -9.59 9.16 -8.84
CA LYS A 22 -8.20 8.73 -8.70
C LYS A 22 -7.66 9.26 -7.37
N PRO A 23 -7.23 8.37 -6.45
CA PRO A 23 -6.53 8.81 -5.26
C PRO A 23 -5.27 9.60 -5.62
N THR A 24 -4.87 10.47 -4.71
CA THR A 24 -3.67 11.29 -4.88
C THR A 24 -2.43 10.42 -4.94
N ASN A 25 -1.34 11.00 -5.46
CA ASN A 25 -0.10 10.26 -5.62
C ASN A 25 0.39 9.74 -4.25
N ASP A 26 0.37 10.55 -3.20
CA ASP A 26 0.71 10.16 -1.83
C ASP A 26 -0.13 8.97 -1.32
N GLU A 27 -1.45 9.04 -1.46
CA GLU A 27 -2.35 7.95 -1.05
C GLU A 27 -2.00 6.64 -1.78
N LEU A 28 -1.70 6.71 -3.09
CA LEU A 28 -1.25 5.54 -3.86
C LEU A 28 0.11 5.00 -3.41
N LEU A 29 1.04 5.88 -2.99
CA LEU A 29 2.35 5.48 -2.49
C LEU A 29 2.21 4.73 -1.16
N GLU A 30 1.35 5.24 -0.28
CA GLU A 30 1.12 4.69 1.06
C GLU A 30 0.38 3.34 0.98
N LEU A 31 -0.66 3.26 0.14
CA LEU A 31 -1.32 2.00 -0.20
C LEU A 31 -0.32 0.95 -0.73
N TYR A 32 0.57 1.37 -1.63
CA TYR A 32 1.56 0.47 -2.22
C TYR A 32 2.55 -0.06 -1.16
N ALA A 33 3.07 0.83 -0.31
CA ALA A 33 3.97 0.49 0.78
C ALA A 33 3.34 -0.52 1.75
N LEU A 34 2.11 -0.21 2.21
CA LEU A 34 1.36 -1.07 3.12
C LEU A 34 0.97 -2.40 2.47
N TYR A 35 0.62 -2.40 1.18
CA TYR A 35 0.30 -3.61 0.44
C TYR A 35 1.53 -4.52 0.33
N LYS A 36 2.67 -3.99 -0.14
CA LYS A 36 3.91 -4.77 -0.30
C LYS A 36 4.40 -5.34 1.02
N HIS A 37 4.32 -4.55 2.10
CA HIS A 37 4.67 -5.01 3.44
C HIS A 37 3.68 -6.04 3.99
N GLY A 38 2.38 -5.81 3.76
CA GLY A 38 1.31 -6.68 4.21
C GLY A 38 1.24 -8.03 3.50
N THR A 39 1.75 -8.12 2.26
CA THR A 39 1.84 -9.39 1.53
C THR A 39 3.17 -10.09 1.69
N ASP A 40 4.22 -9.38 2.13
CA ASP A 40 5.58 -9.89 2.34
C ASP A 40 6.12 -10.62 1.08
N GLU A 41 5.66 -10.22 -0.10
CA GLU A 41 5.95 -10.93 -1.36
C GLU A 41 7.33 -10.57 -1.95
N GLU A 42 7.90 -9.43 -1.55
CA GLU A 42 9.18 -8.94 -2.06
C GLU A 42 9.87 -8.17 -0.92
N SER A 43 11.18 -8.29 -0.77
CA SER A 43 11.94 -7.48 0.20
C SER A 43 12.40 -6.17 -0.46
N ILE A 44 12.49 -5.07 0.31
CA ILE A 44 13.01 -3.78 -0.19
C ILE A 44 14.41 -3.89 -0.79
N ASP A 45 15.22 -4.82 -0.28
CA ASP A 45 16.55 -5.14 -0.80
C ASP A 45 16.50 -5.75 -2.21
N ASP A 46 15.48 -6.57 -2.49
CA ASP A 46 15.29 -7.19 -3.81
C ASP A 46 14.61 -6.22 -4.80
N ALA A 47 13.82 -5.28 -4.28
CA ALA A 47 13.20 -4.25 -5.08
C ALA A 47 14.24 -3.36 -5.76
N LYS A 48 14.22 -3.35 -7.10
CA LYS A 48 15.18 -2.64 -7.95
C LYS A 48 15.27 -1.17 -7.54
N ALA A 49 16.50 -0.69 -7.35
CA ALA A 49 16.73 0.69 -6.95
C ALA A 49 16.11 1.64 -8.00
N PRO A 50 15.25 2.58 -7.58
CA PRO A 50 14.60 3.50 -8.48
C PRO A 50 15.65 4.38 -9.16
N SER A 51 15.46 4.61 -10.46
CA SER A 51 16.34 5.50 -11.22
C SER A 51 16.32 6.90 -10.60
N MET A 52 17.45 7.64 -10.63
CA MET A 52 17.54 8.96 -9.98
C MET A 52 16.53 9.98 -10.52
N PHE A 53 16.02 9.77 -11.73
CA PHE A 53 15.02 10.63 -12.37
C PHE A 53 13.57 10.23 -12.04
N ASP A 54 13.36 9.09 -11.37
CA ASP A 54 12.04 8.55 -11.04
C ASP A 54 11.65 8.88 -9.59
N PHE A 55 11.30 10.15 -9.37
CA PHE A 55 10.91 10.67 -8.05
C PHE A 55 9.73 9.90 -7.44
N LYS A 56 8.82 9.40 -8.27
CA LYS A 56 7.65 8.64 -7.84
C LYS A 56 8.03 7.25 -7.34
N GLU A 57 8.89 6.53 -8.04
CA GLU A 57 9.38 5.24 -7.57
C GLU A 57 10.27 5.39 -6.34
N LYS A 58 11.08 6.45 -6.27
CA LYS A 58 11.83 6.80 -5.07
C LYS A 58 10.93 7.03 -3.86
N ALA A 59 9.81 7.73 -4.05
CA ALA A 59 8.84 7.95 -2.99
C ALA A 59 8.15 6.63 -2.56
N LYS A 60 7.80 5.75 -3.51
CA LYS A 60 7.25 4.40 -3.19
C LYS A 60 8.20 3.61 -2.32
N ARG A 61 9.46 3.54 -2.73
CA ARG A 61 10.49 2.82 -2.00
C ARG A 61 10.70 3.42 -0.62
N ARG A 62 10.68 4.75 -0.50
CA ARG A 62 10.83 5.45 0.78
C ARG A 62 9.67 5.16 1.73
N ALA A 63 8.42 5.26 1.28
CA ALA A 63 7.24 4.96 2.08
C ALA A 63 7.23 3.50 2.55
N TRP A 64 7.62 2.59 1.65
CA TRP A 64 7.76 1.19 2.01
C TRP A 64 8.90 0.97 3.01
N GLN A 65 10.05 1.62 2.81
CA GLN A 65 11.19 1.54 3.72
C GLN A 65 10.86 2.05 5.11
N ASP A 66 10.10 3.13 5.22
CA ASP A 66 9.60 3.67 6.49
C ASP A 66 8.70 2.66 7.23
N THR A 67 7.87 1.94 6.48
CA THR A 67 6.99 0.87 7.02
C THR A 67 7.81 -0.32 7.53
N VAL A 68 8.83 -0.74 6.78
CA VAL A 68 9.75 -1.84 7.16
C VAL A 68 10.63 -1.44 8.35
N ASP A 69 11.19 -0.24 8.33
CA ASP A 69 12.07 0.32 9.37
C ASP A 69 11.32 0.54 10.70
N SER A 70 10.03 0.90 10.61
CA SER A 70 9.12 0.93 11.77
C SER A 70 8.94 -0.45 12.45
N GLY A 71 9.49 -1.53 11.89
CA GLY A 71 9.31 -2.89 12.41
C GLY A 71 7.86 -3.35 12.33
N MET A 72 7.10 -2.78 11.38
CA MET A 72 5.68 -3.05 11.25
C MET A 72 5.50 -4.54 10.92
N SER A 73 4.48 -5.20 11.46
CA SER A 73 4.16 -6.57 11.07
C SER A 73 3.26 -6.58 9.83
N PRO A 74 3.28 -7.63 8.99
CA PRO A 74 2.40 -7.71 7.83
C PRO A 74 0.92 -7.59 8.21
N ALA A 75 0.52 -8.16 9.36
CA ALA A 75 -0.84 -8.01 9.90
C ALA A 75 -1.21 -6.55 10.23
N ASP A 76 -0.24 -5.76 10.70
CA ASP A 76 -0.47 -4.36 11.08
C ASP A 76 -0.52 -3.47 9.84
N ALA A 77 0.33 -3.74 8.85
CA ALA A 77 0.25 -3.08 7.54
C ALA A 77 -1.08 -3.37 6.83
N GLN A 78 -1.59 -4.60 6.91
CA GLN A 78 -2.93 -4.92 6.38
C GLN A 78 -4.03 -4.10 7.07
N LYS A 79 -3.97 -3.94 8.40
CA LYS A 79 -4.94 -3.10 9.14
C LYS A 79 -4.88 -1.63 8.71
N LYS A 80 -3.68 -1.05 8.64
CA LYS A 80 -3.52 0.33 8.14
C LYS A 80 -3.99 0.47 6.70
N TYR A 81 -3.74 -0.53 5.86
CA TYR A 81 -4.20 -0.52 4.47
C TYR A 81 -5.73 -0.48 4.40
N VAL A 82 -6.42 -1.30 5.18
CA VAL A 82 -7.89 -1.30 5.24
C VAL A 82 -8.41 0.06 5.70
N ALA A 83 -7.85 0.61 6.78
CA ALA A 83 -8.25 1.92 7.29
C ALA A 83 -8.05 3.04 6.25
N LEU A 84 -6.90 3.04 5.56
CA LEU A 84 -6.61 4.00 4.49
C LEU A 84 -7.59 3.86 3.34
N VAL A 85 -7.88 2.62 2.89
CA VAL A 85 -8.87 2.39 1.83
C VAL A 85 -10.26 2.88 2.27
N GLU A 86 -10.69 2.63 3.51
CA GLU A 86 -11.97 3.15 3.98
C GLU A 86 -12.03 4.69 3.96
N GLU A 87 -10.95 5.35 4.34
CA GLU A 87 -10.86 6.81 4.21
C GLU A 87 -10.94 7.26 2.75
N LEU A 88 -10.22 6.58 1.86
CA LEU A 88 -10.26 6.87 0.42
C LEU A 88 -11.64 6.62 -0.19
N LYS A 89 -12.32 5.56 0.22
CA LYS A 89 -13.70 5.27 -0.19
C LYS A 89 -14.63 6.40 0.21
N ASN A 90 -14.47 6.95 1.40
CA ASN A 90 -15.28 8.07 1.89
C ASN A 90 -14.95 9.37 1.14
N LYS A 91 -13.65 9.62 0.89
CA LYS A 91 -13.15 10.86 0.28
C LYS A 91 -13.36 10.93 -1.23
N HIS A 92 -13.08 9.84 -1.94
CA HIS A 92 -13.11 9.74 -3.41
C HIS A 92 -14.40 9.13 -3.95
N GLY A 93 -15.17 8.46 -3.09
CA GLY A 93 -16.36 7.71 -3.47
C GLY A 93 -16.00 6.39 -4.16
N VAL A 94 -16.80 5.36 -3.90
CA VAL A 94 -16.65 4.04 -4.52
C VAL A 94 -17.72 3.87 -5.58
N GLU A 95 -17.34 3.32 -6.73
CA GLU A 95 -18.29 2.82 -7.69
C GLU A 95 -18.95 1.55 -7.12
N ALA A 96 -20.18 1.72 -6.60
CA ALA A 96 -21.04 0.65 -6.10
C ALA A 96 -21.53 -0.23 -7.25
#